data_AF-A0A7K2BYS8-F1
#
_entry.id   AF-A0A7K2BYS8-F1
#
_cell.length_a   1.000
_cell.length_b   1.000
_cell.length_c   1.000
_cell.angle_alpha   90.00
_cell.angle_beta   90.00
_cell.angle_gamma   90.00
#
_symmetry.space_group_name_H-M   'P 1'
#
loop_
_entity.id
_entity.type
_entity.pdbx_description
1 polymer ?
#
loop_
_entity_poly.entity_id
_entity_poly.type
_entity_poly.pdbx_seq_one_letter_code
_entity_poly.pdbx_strand_id
1 'polypeptide(L)' 'MIPAPLTAFCDGCPLKICSVHGCAEERLRDMGLREGARVEVIQNSDKLIVRLAGCRIGLR' A
#
# COMPACT_ATOMS: atom_id res chain seq x y z
N MET A 1 5.36 -3.47 17.05
CA MET A 1 4.69 -3.86 15.78
C MET A 1 5.79 -4.03 14.76
N ILE A 2 5.91 -5.20 14.12
CA ILE A 2 6.99 -5.47 13.17
C ILE A 2 6.50 -5.00 11.78
N PRO A 3 7.25 -4.16 11.06
CA PRO A 3 6.88 -3.76 9.71
C PRO A 3 6.86 -5.00 8.81
N ALA A 4 5.78 -5.17 8.06
CA ALA A 4 5.58 -6.28 7.14
C ALA A 4 5.18 -5.73 5.75
N PRO A 5 5.48 -6.46 4.67
CA PRO A 5 5.08 -6.04 3.33
C PRO A 5 3.55 -6.01 3.21
N LEU A 6 3.02 -5.15 2.35
CA LEU A 6 1.57 -5.04 2.12
C LEU A 6 0.93 -6.37 1.68
N THR A 7 1.69 -7.24 1.03
CA THR A 7 1.28 -8.58 0.61
C THR A 7 1.14 -9.58 1.76
N ALA A 8 1.59 -9.25 2.98
CA ALA A 8 1.42 -10.11 4.15
C ALA A 8 0.04 -9.94 4.81
N PHE A 9 -0.78 -8.97 4.36
CA PHE A 9 -2.06 -8.64 4.97
C PHE A 9 -3.23 -9.13 4.11
N CYS A 10 -4.33 -9.49 4.77
CA CYS A 10 -5.57 -9.89 4.10
C CYS A 10 -6.32 -8.70 3.51
N ASP A 11 -7.22 -8.99 2.57
CA ASP A 11 -8.17 -8.02 2.05
C ASP A 11 -9.07 -7.44 3.16
N GLY A 12 -9.52 -6.20 2.97
CA GLY A 12 -10.34 -5.46 3.91
C GLY A 12 -9.59 -4.93 5.14
N CYS A 13 -8.28 -5.20 5.28
CA CYS A 13 -7.49 -4.66 6.39
C CYS A 13 -7.06 -3.21 6.13
N PRO A 14 -7.45 -2.24 6.98
CA PRO A 14 -6.88 -0.91 6.96
C PRO A 14 -5.50 -0.94 7.61
N LEU A 15 -4.50 -0.44 6.89
CA LEU A 15 -3.10 -0.40 7.26
C LEU A 15 -2.58 1.04 7.23
N LYS A 16 -1.53 1.28 8.02
CA LYS A 16 -0.76 2.52 7.96
C LYS A 16 0.59 2.20 7.34
N ILE A 17 0.96 2.93 6.30
CA ILE A 17 2.27 2.80 5.68
C ILE A 17 3.33 3.24 6.68
N CYS A 18 4.22 2.31 7.05
CA CYS A 18 5.29 2.60 8.00
C CYS A 18 6.49 3.24 7.31
N SER A 19 6.89 2.73 6.14
CA SER A 19 7.91 3.33 5.27
C SER A 19 7.71 2.80 3.85
N VAL A 20 8.25 3.50 2.86
CA VAL A 20 8.19 3.12 1.44
C VAL A 20 9.62 3.00 0.93
N HIS A 21 9.97 1.82 0.42
CA HIS A 21 11.31 1.52 -0.10
C HIS A 21 11.20 0.89 -1.49
N GLY A 22 12.14 1.23 -2.39
CA GLY A 22 12.28 0.60 -3.70
C GLY A 22 12.49 1.59 -4.84
N CYS A 23 12.72 1.05 -6.04
CA CYS A 23 13.09 1.83 -7.24
C CYS A 23 12.00 2.79 -7.74
N ALA A 24 10.76 2.64 -7.25
CA ALA A 24 9.62 3.48 -7.61
C ALA A 24 9.16 4.39 -6.45
N GLU A 25 10.01 4.65 -5.46
CA GLU A 25 9.64 5.43 -4.26
C GLU A 25 9.06 6.81 -4.61
N GLU A 26 9.64 7.52 -5.57
CA GLU A 26 9.21 8.86 -5.96
C GLU A 26 7.81 8.83 -6.57
N ARG A 27 7.57 7.87 -7.47
CA ARG A 27 6.25 7.65 -8.08
C ARG A 27 5.20 7.24 -7.05
N LEU A 28 5.56 6.40 -6.09
CA LEU A 28 4.65 5.98 -5.02
C LEU A 28 4.28 7.18 -4.14
N ARG A 29 5.24 8.04 -3.79
CA ARG A 29 4.98 9.28 -3.05
C ARG A 29 4.10 10.25 -3.83
N ASP A 30 4.32 10.39 -5.13
CA ASP A 30 3.50 11.22 -6.02
C ASP A 30 2.04 10.73 -6.08
N MET A 31 1.83 9.40 -6.08
CA MET A 31 0.50 8.77 -5.95
C MET A 31 -0.10 8.88 -4.53
N GLY A 32 0.58 9.53 -3.59
CA GLY A 32 0.14 9.70 -2.19
C GLY A 32 0.49 8.55 -1.25
N LEU A 33 1.18 7.52 -1.76
CA LEU A 33 1.65 6.35 -1.01
C LEU A 33 2.97 6.71 -0.31
N ARG A 34 2.84 7.32 0.87
CA ARG A 34 3.95 7.83 1.69
C ARG A 34 3.85 7.34 3.12
N GLU A 35 4.95 7.48 3.87
CA GLU A 35 4.95 7.20 5.30
C GLU A 35 3.82 7.94 6.03
N GLY A 36 3.09 7.21 6.87
CA GLY A 36 1.92 7.70 7.59
C GLY A 36 0.61 7.65 6.80
N ALA A 37 0.62 7.36 5.50
CA ALA A 37 -0.59 7.21 4.70
C ALA A 37 -1.43 6.03 5.20
N ARG A 38 -2.76 6.19 5.16
CA ARG A 38 -3.72 5.13 5.43
C ARG A 38 -4.10 4.46 4.12
N VAL A 39 -3.96 3.15 4.08
CA VAL A 39 -4.31 2.33 2.92
C VAL A 39 -5.19 1.17 3.34
N GLU A 40 -6.00 0.66 2.44
CA GLU A 40 -6.79 -0.56 2.65
C GLU A 40 -6.44 -1.54 1.56
N VAL A 41 -6.13 -2.79 1.92
CA VAL A 41 -5.91 -3.84 0.93
C VAL A 41 -7.26 -4.27 0.37
N ILE A 42 -7.47 -4.06 -0.92
CA ILE A 42 -8.70 -4.46 -1.62
C ILE A 42 -8.56 -5.86 -2.19
N GLN A 43 -7.36 -6.19 -2.69
CA GLN A 43 -7.06 -7.49 -3.28
C GLN A 43 -5.59 -7.81 -3.11
N ASN A 44 -5.29 -9.05 -2.71
CA ASN A 44 -3.94 -9.56 -2.52
C ASN A 44 -3.84 -10.99 -3.12
N SER A 45 -3.87 -11.09 -4.45
CA SER A 45 -3.74 -12.38 -5.16
C SER A 45 -2.73 -12.32 -6.30
N ASP A 46 -3.14 -11.94 -7.52
CA ASP A 46 -2.23 -11.79 -8.69
C ASP A 46 -1.57 -10.41 -8.75
N LYS A 47 -2.34 -9.37 -8.39
CA LYS A 47 -1.89 -7.99 -8.24
C LYS A 47 -2.36 -7.47 -6.91
N LEU A 48 -1.51 -6.69 -6.25
CA LEU A 48 -1.87 -6.03 -5.01
C LEU A 48 -2.67 -4.78 -5.36
N ILE A 49 -3.95 -4.76 -5.03
CA ILE A 49 -4.79 -3.57 -5.18
C ILE A 49 -5.00 -2.96 -3.80
N VAL A 50 -4.57 -1.72 -3.64
CA VAL A 50 -4.79 -0.94 -2.42
C VAL A 50 -5.68 0.26 -2.69
N ARG A 51 -6.46 0.65 -1.69
CA ARG A 51 -7.24 1.89 -1.70
C ARG A 51 -6.52 2.95 -0.87
N LEU A 52 -6.28 4.11 -1.46
CA LEU A 52 -5.62 5.25 -0.84
C LEU A 52 -6.41 6.51 -1.19
N ALA A 53 -6.82 7.27 -0.18
CA ALA A 53 -7.61 8.50 -0.33
C ALA A 53 -8.85 8.36 -1.26
N GLY A 54 -9.48 7.18 -1.28
CA GLY A 54 -10.62 6.88 -2.17
C GLY A 54 -10.24 6.39 -3.57
N CYS A 55 -8.98 6.53 -3.98
CA CYS A 55 -8.46 6.00 -5.24
C CYS A 55 -8.01 4.55 -5.09
N ARG A 56 -8.11 3.76 -6.18
CA ARG A 56 -7.60 2.38 -6.24
C ARG A 56 -6.27 2.38 -6.98
N ILE A 57 -5.24 1.82 -6.38
CA ILE A 57 -3.88 1.73 -6.91
C ILE A 57 -3.55 0.26 -7.07
N GLY A 58 -3.23 -0.15 -8.31
CA GLY A 58 -2.71 -1.48 -8.60
C GLY A 58 -1.19 -1.48 -8.55
N LEU A 59 -0.62 -2.35 -7.72
CA LEU A 59 0.80 -2.58 -7.54
C LEU A 59 1.16 -3.97 -8.09
N ARG A 60 2.30 -4.05 -8.78
CA ARG A 60 2.88 -5.28 -9.33
C ARG A 60 4.30 -5.43 -8.83
#